data_AF-A0AA44UTP2-F1
#
_entry.id   AF-A0AA44UTP2-F1
#
_cell.length_a   1.000
_cell.length_b   1.000
_cell.length_c   1.000
_cell.angle_alpha   90.00
_cell.angle_beta   90.00
_cell.angle_gamma   90.00
#
_symmetry.space_group_name_H-M   'P 1'
#
loop_
_entity.id
_entity.type
_entity.pdbx_description
1 polymer ?
#
loop_
_entity_poly.entity_id
_entity_poly.type
_entity_poly.pdbx_seq_one_letter_code
_entity_poly.pdbx_strand_id
1 'polypeptide(L)'
;MSIATQEAPAVPQAPEPGTATPPAPPDPMTQLRAAGERILAALVDRIAALACDQVDRLADSLERMAADGGPGLGAALGAGKALARGDNPVWGAIKGGFAALGTAAKVLIGVVVALAPVLLLVALVVAIVAALVWAVVAAVRAATG
;
A
#
# COMPACT_ATOMS: atom_id res chain seq x y z
N MET A 1 -16.44 77.90 41.22
CA MET A 1 -16.91 76.51 41.33
C MET A 1 -16.49 75.83 40.04
N SER A 2 -15.26 75.33 40.03
CA SER A 2 -14.62 74.72 38.86
C SER A 2 -14.72 73.21 39.00
N ILE A 3 -15.35 72.56 38.03
CA ILE A 3 -15.21 71.12 37.82
C ILE A 3 -14.76 70.89 36.37
N ALA A 4 -13.48 71.13 36.14
CA ALA A 4 -12.78 70.46 35.06
C ALA A 4 -12.26 69.12 35.61
N THR A 5 -12.11 68.15 34.72
CA THR A 5 -11.52 66.82 34.91
C THR A 5 -12.50 65.71 35.29
N GLN A 6 -13.15 65.18 34.25
CA GLN A 6 -13.35 63.74 34.15
C GLN A 6 -12.80 63.29 32.80
N GLU A 7 -11.51 62.96 32.79
CA GLU A 7 -10.94 62.08 31.78
C GLU A 7 -11.31 60.63 32.10
N ALA A 8 -11.49 59.86 31.03
CA ALA A 8 -11.55 58.41 30.89
C ALA A 8 -12.94 57.77 30.70
N PRO A 9 -13.04 56.65 29.94
CA PRO A 9 -12.12 56.07 28.98
C PRO A 9 -12.76 55.92 27.58
N ALA A 10 -11.90 55.65 26.60
CA ALA A 10 -12.27 55.23 25.26
C ALA A 10 -13.38 54.16 25.29
N VAL A 11 -14.57 54.56 24.87
CA VAL A 11 -15.60 53.60 24.47
C VAL A 11 -14.97 52.76 23.36
N PRO A 12 -14.90 51.43 23.49
CA PRO A 12 -14.51 50.58 22.37
C PRO A 12 -15.44 50.96 21.23
N GLN A 13 -14.88 51.47 20.13
CA GLN A 13 -15.69 51.73 18.95
C GLN A 13 -16.40 50.42 18.63
N ALA A 14 -17.72 50.41 18.84
CA ALA A 14 -18.57 49.39 18.29
C ALA A 14 -18.22 49.34 16.80
N PRO A 15 -17.92 48.16 16.23
CA PRO A 15 -17.70 48.08 14.80
C PRO A 15 -18.95 48.66 14.17
N GLU A 16 -18.76 49.76 13.44
CA GLU A 16 -19.81 50.38 12.68
C GLU A 16 -20.53 49.29 11.88
N PRO A 17 -21.86 49.34 11.73
CA PRO A 17 -22.57 48.53 10.76
C PRO A 17 -22.24 49.08 9.36
N GLY A 18 -20.96 49.08 9.00
CA GLY A 18 -20.49 49.24 7.65
C GLY A 18 -20.99 48.03 6.91
N THR A 19 -22.15 48.19 6.27
CA THR A 19 -22.62 47.45 5.10
C THR A 19 -21.85 46.14 4.88
N ALA A 20 -22.01 45.19 5.80
CA ALA A 20 -21.61 43.83 5.54
C ALA A 20 -22.67 43.32 4.58
N THR A 21 -22.45 43.58 3.29
CA THR A 21 -23.08 42.82 2.22
C THR A 21 -23.06 41.36 2.68
N PRO A 22 -24.22 40.72 2.89
CA PRO A 22 -24.25 39.32 3.25
C PRO A 22 -23.33 38.58 2.27
N PRO A 23 -22.37 37.75 2.73
CA PRO A 23 -21.54 36.99 1.82
C PRO A 23 -22.48 36.28 0.85
N ALA A 24 -22.28 36.54 -0.44
CA ALA A 24 -23.11 35.94 -1.48
C ALA A 24 -23.23 34.44 -1.19
N PRO A 25 -24.44 33.85 -1.24
CA PRO A 25 -24.63 32.46 -0.86
C PRO A 25 -23.64 31.61 -1.66
N PRO A 26 -22.81 30.78 -0.99
CA PRO A 26 -21.71 30.10 -1.64
C PRO A 26 -22.27 29.27 -2.79
N ASP A 27 -21.74 29.52 -3.98
CA ASP A 27 -22.21 28.97 -5.24
C ASP A 27 -22.41 27.46 -5.06
N PRO A 28 -23.60 26.90 -5.30
CA PRO A 28 -23.90 25.50 -4.96
C PRO A 28 -22.91 24.49 -5.55
N MET A 29 -22.26 24.85 -6.67
CA MET A 29 -21.19 24.07 -7.29
C MET A 29 -19.93 23.97 -6.41
N THR A 30 -19.56 25.04 -5.68
CA THR A 30 -18.40 25.03 -4.77
C THR A 30 -18.64 24.16 -3.55
N GLN A 31 -19.87 24.12 -3.05
CA GLN A 31 -20.25 23.24 -1.94
C GLN A 31 -20.22 21.77 -2.36
N LEU A 32 -20.72 21.45 -3.56
CA LEU A 32 -20.67 20.08 -4.10
C LEU A 32 -19.23 19.62 -4.30
N ARG A 33 -18.37 20.49 -4.83
CA ARG A 33 -16.95 20.21 -4.99
C ARG A 33 -16.26 19.99 -3.65
N ALA A 34 -16.50 20.86 -2.67
CA ALA A 34 -15.91 20.72 -1.34
C ALA A 34 -16.38 19.44 -0.62
N ALA A 35 -17.64 19.05 -0.78
CA ALA A 35 -18.15 17.78 -0.27
C ALA A 35 -17.50 16.59 -0.97
N GLY A 36 -17.35 16.63 -2.30
CA GLY A 36 -16.66 15.60 -3.07
C GLY A 36 -15.18 15.46 -2.71
N GLU A 37 -14.46 16.56 -2.56
CA GLU A 37 -13.05 16.56 -2.14
C GLU A 37 -12.88 15.97 -0.74
N ARG A 38 -13.79 16.25 0.20
CA ARG A 38 -13.77 15.64 1.53
C ARG A 38 -14.00 14.14 1.50
N ILE A 39 -14.94 13.66 0.67
CA ILE A 39 -15.21 12.22 0.53
C ILE A 39 -14.02 11.51 -0.11
N LEU A 40 -13.41 12.11 -1.15
CA LEU A 40 -12.25 11.54 -1.82
C LEU A 40 -11.04 11.48 -0.87
N ALA A 41 -10.78 12.56 -0.12
CA ALA A 41 -9.72 12.60 0.86
C ALA A 41 -9.92 11.54 1.95
N ALA A 42 -11.14 11.41 2.49
CA ALA A 42 -11.46 10.39 3.48
C ALA A 42 -11.30 8.96 2.94
N LEU A 43 -11.63 8.73 1.66
CA LEU A 43 -11.46 7.44 1.03
C LEU A 43 -9.98 7.07 0.85
N VAL A 44 -9.16 8.01 0.37
CA VAL A 44 -7.72 7.80 0.19
C VAL A 44 -7.06 7.52 1.54
N ASP A 45 -7.39 8.28 2.57
CA ASP A 45 -6.86 8.10 3.91
C ASP A 45 -7.25 6.74 4.51
N ARG A 46 -8.48 6.29 4.26
CA ARG A 46 -8.95 4.97 4.67
C ARG A 46 -8.22 3.84 3.94
N ILE A 47 -7.99 3.97 2.65
CA ILE A 47 -7.27 2.97 1.85
C ILE A 47 -5.80 2.91 2.29
N ALA A 48 -5.17 4.07 2.52
CA ALA A 48 -3.81 4.14 3.01
C ALA A 48 -3.66 3.47 4.39
N ALA A 49 -4.59 3.75 5.32
CA ALA A 49 -4.62 3.11 6.62
C ALA A 49 -4.76 1.59 6.51
N LEU A 50 -5.67 1.09 5.67
CA LEU A 50 -5.83 -0.35 5.45
C LEU A 50 -4.59 -1.00 4.82
N ALA A 51 -3.90 -0.29 3.91
CA ALA A 51 -2.68 -0.78 3.29
C ALA A 51 -1.54 -0.88 4.31
N CYS A 52 -1.36 0.13 5.16
CA CYS A 52 -0.37 0.10 6.25
C CYS A 52 -0.65 -1.05 7.22
N ASP A 53 -1.89 -1.20 7.68
CA ASP A 53 -2.29 -2.25 8.63
C ASP A 53 -2.05 -3.67 8.06
N GLN A 54 -2.24 -3.83 6.75
CA GLN A 54 -1.94 -5.07 6.06
C GLN A 54 -0.43 -5.34 5.93
N VAL A 55 0.38 -4.29 5.69
CA VAL A 55 1.84 -4.41 5.66
C VAL A 55 2.38 -4.75 7.04
N ASP A 56 1.88 -4.12 8.09
CA ASP A 56 2.28 -4.39 9.47
C ASP A 56 1.92 -5.82 9.89
N ARG A 57 0.72 -6.31 9.51
CA ARG A 57 0.35 -7.72 9.71
C ARG A 57 1.25 -8.71 8.98
N LEU A 58 1.66 -8.37 7.76
CA LEU A 58 2.60 -9.20 7.00
C LEU A 58 3.97 -9.17 7.67
N ALA A 59 4.45 -8.01 8.09
CA ALA A 59 5.70 -7.85 8.82
C ALA A 59 5.70 -8.69 10.10
N ASP A 60 4.65 -8.60 10.92
CA ASP A 60 4.47 -9.42 12.11
C ASP A 60 4.44 -10.91 11.81
N SER A 61 3.80 -11.32 10.70
CA SER A 61 3.78 -12.73 10.29
C SER A 61 5.16 -13.22 9.84
N LEU A 62 5.95 -12.37 9.18
CA LEU A 62 7.31 -12.67 8.77
C LEU A 62 8.27 -12.68 9.97
N GLU A 63 8.12 -11.75 10.90
CA GLU A 63 8.86 -11.66 12.17
C GLU A 63 8.62 -12.91 13.02
N ARG A 64 7.36 -13.35 13.13
CA ARG A 64 7.01 -14.62 13.80
C ARG A 64 7.62 -15.83 13.10
N MET A 65 7.56 -15.90 11.78
CA MET A 65 8.21 -16.99 11.02
C MET A 65 9.73 -17.00 11.16
N ALA A 66 10.35 -15.82 11.27
CA ALA A 66 11.79 -15.66 11.48
C ALA A 66 12.18 -16.02 12.92
N ALA A 67 11.39 -15.58 13.91
CA ALA A 67 11.58 -15.88 15.34
C ALA A 67 11.36 -17.37 15.66
N ASP A 68 10.39 -18.00 15.00
CA ASP A 68 10.12 -19.44 15.12
C ASP A 68 11.13 -20.30 14.33
N GLY A 69 12.11 -19.70 13.64
CA GLY A 69 13.19 -20.41 12.95
C GLY A 69 12.67 -21.42 11.91
N GLY A 70 11.58 -21.08 11.22
CA GLY A 70 10.80 -22.04 10.45
C GLY A 70 11.45 -22.55 9.16
N PRO A 71 11.00 -23.71 8.62
CA PRO A 71 11.54 -24.41 7.44
C PRO A 71 11.75 -23.55 6.16
N GLY A 72 11.11 -22.38 6.07
CA GLY A 72 11.20 -21.46 4.93
C GLY A 72 12.58 -20.82 4.73
N LEU A 73 13.34 -20.55 5.80
CA LEU A 73 14.71 -20.04 5.67
C LEU A 73 15.68 -21.10 5.13
N GLY A 74 15.48 -22.36 5.53
CA GLY A 74 16.23 -23.51 4.98
C GLY A 74 15.95 -23.77 3.50
N ALA A 75 14.71 -23.53 3.05
CA ALA A 75 14.32 -23.64 1.65
C ALA A 75 14.92 -22.52 0.78
N ALA A 76 14.95 -21.28 1.27
CA ALA A 76 15.56 -20.14 0.56
C ALA A 76 17.09 -20.29 0.45
N LEU A 77 17.76 -20.68 1.55
CA LEU A 77 19.19 -20.94 1.56
C LEU A 77 19.56 -22.20 0.75
N GLY A 78 18.72 -23.23 0.79
CA GLY A 78 18.85 -24.43 -0.02
C GLY A 78 18.71 -24.16 -1.52
N ALA A 79 17.77 -23.29 -1.91
CA ALA A 79 17.60 -22.85 -3.29
C ALA A 79 18.79 -22.02 -3.78
N GLY A 80 19.32 -21.10 -2.97
CA GLY A 80 20.51 -20.31 -3.30
C GLY A 80 21.79 -21.16 -3.43
N LYS A 81 21.95 -22.15 -2.54
CA LYS A 81 23.12 -23.05 -2.55
C LYS A 81 23.06 -24.09 -3.67
N ALA A 82 21.84 -24.50 -4.06
CA ALA A 82 21.60 -25.35 -5.22
C ALA A 82 21.91 -24.62 -6.54
N LEU A 83 21.54 -23.34 -6.64
CA LEU A 83 21.84 -22.50 -7.81
C LEU A 83 23.36 -22.32 -8.01
N ALA A 84 24.12 -22.21 -6.90
CA ALA A 84 25.56 -21.96 -6.94
C ALA A 84 26.42 -23.18 -7.33
N ARG A 85 25.87 -24.40 -7.35
CA ARG A 85 26.66 -25.64 -7.52
C ARG A 85 26.72 -26.19 -8.94
N GLY A 86 26.01 -25.63 -9.91
CA GLY A 86 26.15 -25.94 -11.35
C GLY A 86 25.69 -27.34 -11.79
N ASP A 87 25.60 -28.34 -10.90
CA ASP A 87 25.03 -29.65 -11.18
C ASP A 87 23.50 -29.60 -11.08
N ASN A 88 22.79 -29.93 -12.16
CA ASN A 88 21.35 -29.77 -12.36
C ASN A 88 20.51 -30.18 -11.12
N PRO A 89 20.27 -29.25 -10.18
CA PRO A 89 19.80 -29.57 -8.84
C PRO A 89 18.30 -29.87 -8.82
N VAL A 90 17.62 -29.34 -9.83
CA VAL A 90 16.22 -29.61 -10.16
C VAL A 90 16.01 -31.11 -10.41
N TRP A 91 16.94 -31.78 -11.10
CA TRP A 91 16.82 -33.20 -11.40
C TRP A 91 16.99 -34.09 -10.16
N GLY A 92 17.92 -33.72 -9.26
CA GLY A 92 18.13 -34.40 -7.98
C GLY A 92 16.95 -34.24 -7.02
N ALA A 93 16.39 -33.03 -6.92
CA ALA A 93 15.23 -32.73 -6.09
C ALA A 93 13.96 -33.41 -6.59
N ILE A 94 13.73 -33.44 -7.91
CA ILE A 94 12.58 -34.13 -8.51
C ILE A 94 12.69 -35.63 -8.24
N LYS A 95 13.85 -36.24 -8.45
CA LYS A 95 14.02 -37.70 -8.30
C LYS A 95 14.00 -38.13 -6.83
N GLY A 96 14.58 -37.33 -5.93
CA GLY A 96 14.51 -37.55 -4.49
C GLY A 96 13.10 -37.36 -3.92
N GLY A 97 12.39 -36.32 -4.37
CA GLY A 97 11.01 -36.05 -3.97
C GLY A 97 10.02 -37.11 -4.46
N PHE A 98 10.17 -37.61 -5.69
CA PHE A 98 9.31 -38.67 -6.25
C PHE A 98 9.56 -40.07 -5.67
N ALA A 99 10.79 -40.33 -5.20
CA ALA A 99 11.15 -41.58 -4.53
C ALA A 99 10.60 -41.65 -3.08
N ALA A 100 10.42 -40.50 -2.43
CA ALA A 100 9.90 -40.42 -1.06
C ALA A 100 8.36 -40.43 -0.97
N LEU A 101 7.64 -40.44 -2.10
CA LEU A 101 6.22 -40.11 -2.14
C LEU A 101 5.32 -41.34 -2.40
N GLY A 102 4.46 -41.65 -1.42
CA GLY A 102 3.39 -42.64 -1.53
C GLY A 102 2.32 -42.25 -2.57
N THR A 103 1.60 -43.24 -3.09
CA THR A 103 0.68 -43.12 -4.23
C THR A 103 -0.35 -41.99 -4.10
N ALA A 104 -0.87 -41.74 -2.89
CA ALA A 104 -1.84 -40.67 -2.63
C ALA A 104 -1.24 -39.26 -2.80
N ALA A 105 0.01 -39.06 -2.36
CA ALA A 105 0.68 -37.77 -2.49
C ALA A 105 1.16 -37.51 -3.94
N LYS A 106 1.39 -38.56 -4.75
CA LYS A 106 1.64 -38.43 -6.20
C LYS A 106 0.46 -37.80 -6.95
N VAL A 107 -0.78 -38.11 -6.55
CA VAL A 107 -1.99 -37.52 -7.16
C VAL A 107 -2.13 -36.05 -6.78
N LEU A 108 -1.94 -35.72 -5.51
CA LEU A 108 -1.99 -34.34 -5.01
C LEU A 108 -0.89 -33.46 -5.64
N ILE A 109 0.33 -34.00 -5.76
CA ILE A 109 1.41 -33.33 -6.50
C ILE A 109 1.06 -33.15 -7.97
N GLY A 110 0.40 -34.12 -8.61
CA GLY A 110 -0.07 -33.96 -10.00
C GLY A 110 -0.96 -32.73 -10.17
N VAL A 111 -1.91 -32.50 -9.26
CA VAL A 111 -2.79 -31.32 -9.30
C VAL A 111 -2.02 -30.04 -9.04
N VAL A 112 -1.13 -30.02 -8.05
CA VAL A 112 -0.31 -28.84 -7.73
C VAL A 112 0.66 -28.53 -8.86
N VAL A 113 1.28 -29.54 -9.49
CA VAL A 113 2.18 -29.39 -10.65
C VAL A 113 1.42 -28.99 -11.91
N ALA A 114 0.12 -29.31 -12.02
CA ALA A 114 -0.72 -28.81 -13.12
C ALA A 114 -1.09 -27.33 -12.91
N LEU A 115 -1.40 -26.92 -11.68
CA LEU A 115 -1.75 -25.52 -11.37
C LEU A 115 -0.53 -24.61 -11.27
N ALA A 116 0.60 -25.10 -10.76
CA ALA A 116 1.82 -24.33 -10.56
C ALA A 116 2.33 -23.60 -11.81
N PRO A 117 2.43 -24.21 -13.01
CA PRO A 117 2.86 -23.51 -14.22
C PRO A 117 1.83 -22.47 -14.65
N VAL A 118 0.53 -22.71 -14.44
CA VAL A 118 -0.52 -21.73 -14.73
C VAL A 118 -0.38 -20.53 -13.79
N LEU A 119 -0.22 -20.77 -12.50
CA LEU A 119 -0.05 -19.72 -11.51
C LEU A 119 1.25 -18.93 -11.72
N LEU A 120 2.33 -19.64 -12.08
CA LEU A 120 3.62 -19.04 -12.45
C LEU A 120 3.49 -18.19 -13.72
N LEU A 121 2.76 -18.67 -14.73
CA LEU A 121 2.49 -17.90 -15.95
C LEU A 121 1.72 -16.62 -15.62
N VAL A 122 0.64 -16.73 -14.83
CA VAL A 122 -0.17 -15.57 -14.41
C VAL A 122 0.68 -14.58 -13.60
N ALA A 123 1.45 -15.06 -12.64
CA ALA A 123 2.35 -14.23 -11.84
C ALA A 123 3.42 -13.56 -12.72
N LEU A 124 4.00 -14.27 -13.68
CA LEU A 124 4.97 -13.74 -14.63
C LEU A 124 4.34 -12.61 -15.47
N VAL A 125 3.13 -12.82 -16.00
CA VAL A 125 2.40 -11.80 -16.76
C VAL A 125 2.14 -10.56 -15.90
N VAL A 126 1.66 -10.75 -14.66
CA VAL A 126 1.42 -9.64 -13.74
C VAL A 126 2.73 -8.89 -13.44
N ALA A 127 3.82 -9.60 -13.19
CA ALA A 127 5.14 -8.99 -12.95
C ALA A 127 5.63 -8.19 -14.16
N ILE A 128 5.47 -8.70 -15.38
CA ILE A 128 5.81 -7.99 -16.62
C ILE A 128 4.97 -6.71 -16.76
N VAL A 129 3.67 -6.79 -16.54
CA VAL A 129 2.77 -5.62 -16.61
C VAL A 129 3.13 -4.60 -15.55
N ALA A 130 3.37 -5.02 -14.31
CA ALA A 130 3.79 -4.13 -13.23
C ALA A 130 5.12 -3.42 -13.56
N ALA A 131 6.08 -4.15 -14.12
CA ALA A 131 7.35 -3.58 -14.57
C ALA A 131 7.16 -2.56 -15.70
N LEU A 132 6.28 -2.83 -16.66
CA LEU A 132 5.91 -1.89 -17.73
C LEU A 132 5.28 -0.62 -17.17
N VAL A 133 4.28 -0.73 -16.30
CA VAL A 133 3.63 0.43 -15.65
C VAL A 133 4.65 1.23 -14.86
N TRP A 134 5.49 0.56 -14.07
CA TRP A 134 6.55 1.21 -13.32
C TRP A 134 7.52 1.98 -14.23
N ALA A 135 7.95 1.39 -15.34
CA ALA A 135 8.83 2.04 -16.32
C ALA A 135 8.17 3.26 -16.96
N VAL A 136 6.87 3.19 -17.29
CA VAL A 136 6.11 4.33 -17.82
C VAL A 136 6.03 5.45 -16.79
N VAL A 137 5.69 5.13 -15.54
CA VAL A 137 5.62 6.12 -14.44
C VAL A 137 7.00 6.75 -14.21
N ALA A 138 8.07 5.96 -14.24
CA ALA A 138 9.44 6.44 -14.11
C ALA A 138 9.83 7.39 -15.25
N ALA A 139 9.48 7.05 -16.50
CA ALA A 139 9.75 7.89 -17.67
C ALA A 139 8.96 9.20 -17.65
N VAL A 140 7.67 9.17 -17.28
CA VAL A 140 6.84 10.38 -17.14
C VAL A 140 7.40 11.27 -16.05
N ARG A 141 7.74 10.70 -14.88
CA ARG A 141 8.35 11.45 -13.78
C ARG A 141 9.66 12.11 -14.18
N ALA A 142 10.47 11.44 -15.02
CA ALA A 142 11.72 11.98 -15.54
C ALA A 142 11.54 13.05 -16.63
N ALA A 143 10.40 13.05 -17.34
CA ALA A 143 10.09 14.03 -18.37
C ALA A 143 9.40 15.30 -17.82
N THR A 144 8.75 15.19 -16.65
CA THR A 144 8.07 16.31 -15.98
C THR A 144 8.89 16.95 -14.85
N GLY A 145 10.06 16.39 -14.53
CA GLY A 145 11.02 16.94 -13.57
C GLY A 145 12.17 17.62 -14.29
#